data_AF-A0A357AXS8-F1
#
_entry.id   AF-A0A357AXS8-F1
#
_cell.length_a   1.000
_cell.length_b   1.000
_cell.length_c   1.000
_cell.angle_alpha   90.00
_cell.angle_beta   90.00
_cell.angle_gamma   90.00
#
_symmetry.space_group_name_H-M   'P 1'
#
loop_
_entity.id
_entity.type
_entity.pdbx_description
1 polymer ?
#
loop_
_entity_poly.entity_id
_entity_poly.type
_entity_poly.pdbx_seq_one_letter_code
_entity_poly.pdbx_strand_id
1 'polypeptide(L)'
;MAEDFRKLLKEANRSDDWGRFFEDIVVHGLIAFTPQASSVHASTPEETLDDLNAYEAWEVRLSQLGKRSLTQKGFGAWDELSKKPWASLFKMHELDGIVEAEFVPTAVVQQIYEDLLTWKKEPWKDED
;
A
#
# COMPACT_ATOMS: atom_id res chain seq x y z
N MET A 1 1.82 15.25 11.18
CA MET A 1 2.16 14.73 9.85
C MET A 1 3.19 13.65 10.06
N ALA A 2 2.97 12.49 9.46
CA ALA A 2 3.97 11.43 9.46
C ALA A 2 5.14 11.83 8.56
N GLU A 3 6.20 11.01 8.58
CA GLU A 3 7.22 11.12 7.56
C GLU A 3 6.63 10.86 6.16
N ASP A 4 7.23 11.49 5.14
CA ASP A 4 6.87 11.25 3.74
C ASP A 4 7.14 9.78 3.38
N PHE A 5 6.12 9.05 2.92
CA PHE A 5 6.25 7.62 2.65
C PHE A 5 7.36 7.32 1.63
N ARG A 6 7.65 8.24 0.71
CA ARG A 6 8.67 8.07 -0.34
C ARG A 6 10.07 7.89 0.24
N LYS A 7 10.33 8.40 1.45
CA LYS A 7 11.61 8.24 2.16
C LYS A 7 11.81 6.84 2.73
N LEU A 8 10.73 6.07 2.86
CA LEU A 8 10.75 4.72 3.40
C LEU A 8 10.90 3.66 2.31
N LEU A 9 10.78 4.05 1.04
CA LEU A 9 10.85 3.13 -0.09
C LEU A 9 12.27 2.59 -0.24
N LYS A 10 12.36 1.27 -0.30
CA LYS A 10 13.59 0.53 -0.59
C LYS A 10 13.40 -0.22 -1.88
N GLU A 11 14.34 -0.08 -2.79
CA GLU A 11 14.32 -0.81 -4.06
C GLU A 11 14.55 -2.30 -3.80
N ALA A 12 13.57 -3.14 -4.15
CA ALA A 12 13.67 -4.59 -4.06
C ALA A 12 14.30 -5.18 -5.32
N ASN A 13 13.97 -4.63 -6.49
CA ASN A 13 14.49 -5.04 -7.78
C ASN A 13 14.43 -3.87 -8.78
N ARG A 14 15.41 -3.83 -9.68
CA ARG A 14 15.42 -2.96 -10.85
C ARG A 14 16.03 -3.72 -12.03
N SER A 15 15.28 -3.77 -13.12
CA SER A 15 15.74 -4.36 -14.39
C SER A 15 15.04 -3.70 -15.57
N ASP A 16 15.64 -3.77 -16.75
CA ASP A 16 15.05 -3.16 -17.95
C ASP A 16 13.77 -3.88 -18.39
N ASP A 17 13.67 -5.20 -18.18
CA ASP A 17 12.53 -6.01 -18.59
C ASP A 17 11.35 -5.94 -17.60
N TRP A 18 11.63 -5.75 -16.31
CA TRP A 18 10.63 -5.78 -15.24
C TRP A 18 10.46 -4.43 -14.54
N GLY A 19 11.10 -3.36 -15.03
CA GLY A 19 11.06 -2.05 -14.39
C GLY A 19 11.65 -2.08 -12.96
N ARG A 20 11.11 -1.23 -12.09
CA ARG A 20 11.53 -1.10 -10.70
C ARG A 20 10.39 -1.44 -9.75
N PHE A 21 10.72 -2.22 -8.72
CA PHE A 21 9.85 -2.59 -7.61
C PHE A 21 10.44 -2.15 -6.28
N PHE A 22 9.58 -1.70 -5.38
CA PHE A 22 9.92 -1.40 -3.99
C PHE A 22 9.48 -2.53 -3.04
N GLU A 23 10.18 -2.65 -1.91
CA GLU A 23 9.76 -3.47 -0.78
C GLU A 23 8.49 -2.90 -0.13
N ASP A 24 7.75 -3.76 0.58
CA ASP A 24 6.58 -3.36 1.35
C ASP A 24 6.96 -2.51 2.57
N ILE A 25 6.22 -1.43 2.80
CA ILE A 25 6.25 -0.70 4.07
C ILE A 25 5.34 -1.45 5.05
N VAL A 26 5.94 -2.10 6.04
CA VAL A 26 5.18 -2.83 7.06
C VAL A 26 4.71 -1.88 8.15
N VAL A 27 3.39 -1.71 8.28
CA VAL A 27 2.73 -0.86 9.27
C VAL A 27 2.19 -1.73 10.42
N HIS A 28 2.57 -1.38 11.65
CA HIS A 28 2.23 -2.11 12.90
C HIS A 28 2.58 -3.60 12.91
N GLY A 29 3.49 -4.06 12.02
CA GLY A 29 3.80 -5.48 11.86
C GLY A 29 2.67 -6.32 11.25
N LEU A 30 1.58 -5.69 10.79
CA LEU A 30 0.35 -6.38 10.37
C LEU A 30 -0.07 -6.02 8.95
N ILE A 31 0.10 -4.78 8.51
CA ILE A 31 -0.34 -4.33 7.19
C ILE A 31 0.89 -4.12 6.31
N ALA A 32 0.90 -4.76 5.15
CA ALA A 32 1.85 -4.43 4.10
C ALA A 32 1.24 -3.34 3.22
N PHE A 33 1.91 -2.19 3.20
CA PHE A 33 1.59 -1.05 2.34
C PHE A 33 2.60 -1.00 1.21
N THR A 34 2.12 -1.17 -0.01
CA THR A 34 2.98 -1.42 -1.19
C THR A 34 2.72 -0.38 -2.26
N PRO A 35 3.26 0.84 -2.13
CA PRO A 35 3.29 1.82 -3.21
C PRO A 35 4.36 1.45 -4.25
N GLN A 36 3.98 1.46 -5.52
CA GLN A 36 4.82 1.11 -6.66
C GLN A 36 4.74 2.18 -7.76
N ALA A 37 5.87 2.44 -8.39
CA ALA A 37 5.98 3.38 -9.52
C ALA A 37 7.19 3.05 -10.39
N SER A 38 6.91 2.75 -11.66
CA SER A 38 7.86 2.52 -12.74
C SER A 38 7.09 2.27 -14.05
N SER A 39 7.81 1.99 -15.14
CA SER A 39 7.25 1.67 -16.45
C SER A 39 6.37 0.42 -16.52
N VAL A 40 6.30 -0.36 -15.46
CA VAL A 40 5.45 -1.56 -15.37
C VAL A 40 4.31 -1.41 -14.34
N HIS A 41 4.16 -0.23 -13.74
CA HIS A 41 3.14 0.07 -12.74
C HIS A 41 2.25 1.22 -13.17
N ALA A 42 1.00 1.21 -12.73
CA ALA A 42 0.05 2.29 -12.98
C ALA A 42 0.39 3.57 -12.18
N SER A 43 1.37 4.33 -12.69
CA SER A 43 1.94 5.52 -12.04
C SER A 43 2.01 6.72 -13.00
N THR A 44 2.24 7.91 -12.46
CA THR A 44 2.41 9.14 -13.25
C THR A 44 3.61 9.93 -12.75
N PRO A 45 4.59 10.25 -13.61
CA PRO A 45 4.72 9.76 -15.00
C PRO A 45 4.91 8.24 -15.06
N GLU A 46 4.65 7.63 -16.22
CA GLU A 46 4.79 6.18 -16.41
C GLU A 46 6.26 5.74 -16.41
N GLU A 47 7.20 6.64 -16.70
CA GLU A 47 8.63 6.32 -16.79
C GLU A 47 9.23 5.87 -15.44
N THR A 48 10.29 5.07 -15.50
CA THR A 48 11.10 4.75 -14.33
C THR A 48 12.03 5.92 -14.00
N LEU A 49 11.72 6.68 -12.95
CA LEU A 49 12.46 7.87 -12.53
C LEU A 49 13.41 7.60 -11.37
N ASP A 50 14.60 8.20 -11.37
CA ASP A 50 15.52 8.12 -10.23
C ASP A 50 15.07 8.99 -9.04
N ASP A 51 14.38 10.11 -9.29
CA ASP A 51 13.81 10.95 -8.24
C ASP A 51 12.36 10.54 -7.93
N LEU A 52 12.17 9.90 -6.77
CA LEU A 52 10.85 9.47 -6.31
C LEU A 52 9.89 10.64 -6.03
N ASN A 53 10.42 11.85 -5.81
CA ASN A 53 9.58 13.01 -5.54
C ASN A 53 8.87 13.54 -6.79
N ALA A 54 9.36 13.16 -7.98
CA ALA A 54 8.79 13.57 -9.25
C ALA A 54 7.55 12.74 -9.66
N TYR A 55 7.23 11.66 -8.94
CA TYR A 55 5.96 10.96 -9.14
C TYR A 55 4.78 11.73 -8.53
N GLU A 56 3.76 11.90 -9.36
CA GLU A 56 2.48 12.53 -9.04
C GLU A 56 1.42 11.49 -8.65
N ALA A 57 1.52 10.26 -9.16
CA ALA A 57 0.60 9.16 -8.86
C ALA A 57 1.30 7.80 -8.85
N TRP A 58 0.74 6.85 -8.10
CA TRP A 58 1.33 5.54 -7.79
C TRP A 58 0.30 4.42 -7.92
N GLU A 59 0.78 3.22 -8.23
CA GLU A 59 0.03 1.99 -7.99
C GLU A 59 0.18 1.63 -6.52
N VAL A 60 -0.91 1.31 -5.83
CA VAL A 60 -0.88 1.02 -4.40
C VAL A 60 -1.60 -0.29 -4.13
N ARG A 61 -0.92 -1.19 -3.42
CA ARG A 61 -1.51 -2.41 -2.87
C ARG A 61 -1.53 -2.38 -1.36
N LEU A 62 -2.56 -2.95 -0.78
CA LEU A 62 -2.65 -3.24 0.65
C LEU A 62 -2.89 -4.73 0.82
N SER A 63 -2.16 -5.32 1.75
CA SER A 63 -2.40 -6.69 2.21
C SER A 63 -2.15 -6.80 3.72
N GLN A 64 -2.56 -7.92 4.31
CA GLN A 64 -2.37 -8.19 5.72
C GLN A 64 -1.42 -9.37 5.89
N LEU A 65 -0.40 -9.17 6.73
CA LEU A 65 0.57 -10.19 7.11
C LEU A 65 -0.02 -11.10 8.19
N GLY A 66 0.35 -12.38 8.14
CA GLY A 66 -0.05 -13.38 9.14
C GLY A 66 -1.12 -14.35 8.64
N LYS A 67 -1.82 -14.99 9.58
CA LYS A 67 -2.75 -16.11 9.29
C LYS A 67 -4.09 -15.67 8.70
N ARG A 68 -4.45 -14.39 8.78
CA ARG A 68 -5.76 -13.86 8.40
C ARG A 68 -5.60 -12.88 7.24
N SER A 69 -6.46 -13.00 6.23
CA SER A 69 -6.44 -12.12 5.08
C SER A 69 -6.97 -10.72 5.41
N LEU A 70 -6.55 -9.72 4.63
CA LEU A 70 -6.99 -8.32 4.80
C LEU A 70 -8.51 -8.18 4.70
N THR A 71 -9.12 -8.99 3.84
CA THR A 71 -10.55 -8.97 3.46
C THR A 71 -11.41 -9.94 4.28
N GLN A 72 -10.82 -10.69 5.23
CA GLN A 72 -11.56 -11.66 6.03
C GLN A 72 -12.62 -10.97 6.89
N LYS A 73 -13.91 -11.18 6.59
CA LYS A 73 -15.01 -10.54 7.31
C LYS A 73 -14.92 -10.72 8.83
N GLY A 74 -15.04 -9.63 9.57
CA GLY A 74 -14.97 -9.56 11.04
C GLY A 74 -13.56 -9.57 11.62
N PHE A 75 -12.53 -9.91 10.82
CA PHE A 75 -11.18 -10.09 11.31
C PHE A 75 -10.11 -9.31 10.51
N GLY A 76 -10.26 -9.16 9.22
CA GLY A 76 -9.38 -8.36 8.38
C GLY A 76 -9.44 -6.88 8.73
N ALA A 77 -8.40 -6.13 8.39
CA ALA A 77 -8.41 -4.68 8.55
C ALA A 77 -9.35 -3.97 7.56
N TRP A 78 -9.72 -4.63 6.45
CA TRP A 78 -10.50 -3.99 5.39
C TRP A 78 -11.89 -3.52 5.83
N ASP A 79 -12.56 -4.23 6.75
CA ASP A 79 -13.89 -3.83 7.24
C ASP A 79 -13.90 -2.43 7.88
N GLU A 80 -12.76 -1.99 8.41
CA GLU A 80 -12.58 -0.65 8.97
C GLU A 80 -11.96 0.31 7.96
N LEU A 81 -10.90 -0.13 7.26
CA LEU A 81 -10.20 0.69 6.27
C LEU A 81 -11.10 1.08 5.09
N SER A 82 -12.05 0.22 4.70
CA SER A 82 -13.02 0.48 3.64
C SER A 82 -13.95 1.67 3.92
N LYS A 83 -14.01 2.15 5.16
CA LYS A 83 -14.79 3.34 5.55
C LYS A 83 -14.03 4.64 5.31
N LYS A 84 -12.73 4.57 4.99
CA LYS A 84 -11.91 5.75 4.70
C LYS A 84 -12.25 6.32 3.32
N PRO A 85 -12.13 7.65 3.10
CA PRO A 85 -12.53 8.28 1.82
C PRO A 85 -11.80 7.71 0.59
N TRP A 86 -10.54 7.35 0.75
CA TRP A 86 -9.69 6.81 -0.31
C TRP A 86 -10.01 5.35 -0.67
N ALA A 87 -10.76 4.62 0.16
CA ALA A 87 -11.01 3.21 -0.06
C ALA A 87 -11.83 2.93 -1.33
N SER A 88 -12.61 3.91 -1.79
CA SER A 88 -13.38 3.82 -3.05
C SER A 88 -12.50 3.68 -4.30
N LEU A 89 -11.20 4.01 -4.20
CA LEU A 89 -10.22 3.83 -5.28
C LEU A 89 -9.78 2.36 -5.43
N PHE A 90 -9.90 1.58 -4.36
CA PHE A 90 -9.38 0.22 -4.31
C PHE A 90 -10.38 -0.79 -4.88
N LYS A 91 -9.83 -1.75 -5.61
CA LYS A 91 -10.53 -2.94 -6.10
C LYS A 91 -9.92 -4.18 -5.44
N MET A 92 -10.72 -5.24 -5.35
CA MET A 92 -10.20 -6.54 -4.92
C MET A 92 -9.24 -7.06 -5.99
N HIS A 93 -8.03 -7.43 -5.60
CA HIS A 93 -7.08 -8.06 -6.49
C HIS A 93 -7.52 -9.51 -6.79
N GLU A 94 -6.99 -10.12 -7.84
CA GLU A 94 -7.24 -11.55 -8.15
C GLU A 94 -6.75 -12.50 -7.05
N LEU A 95 -5.79 -12.04 -6.26
CA LEU A 95 -5.26 -12.75 -5.10
C LEU A 95 -6.07 -12.35 -3.86
N ASP A 96 -6.63 -13.36 -3.19
CA ASP A 96 -7.42 -13.11 -1.99
C ASP A 96 -6.60 -12.41 -0.90
N GLY A 97 -7.22 -11.47 -0.19
CA GLY A 97 -6.57 -10.70 0.86
C GLY A 97 -5.71 -9.54 0.37
N ILE A 98 -5.71 -9.23 -0.93
CA ILE A 98 -5.03 -8.07 -1.50
C ILE A 98 -6.08 -7.13 -2.12
N VAL A 99 -5.93 -5.84 -1.86
CA VAL A 99 -6.65 -4.79 -2.58
C VAL A 99 -5.65 -3.89 -3.29
N GLU A 100 -6.03 -3.39 -4.46
CA GLU A 100 -5.18 -2.59 -5.33
C GLU A 100 -5.91 -1.34 -5.83
N ALA A 101 -5.17 -0.25 -5.95
CA ALA A 101 -5.62 0.98 -6.60
C ALA A 101 -4.54 1.49 -7.55
N GLU A 102 -4.95 1.89 -8.75
CA GLU A 102 -4.08 2.41 -9.81
C GLU A 102 -4.11 3.94 -9.85
N PHE A 103 -3.03 4.58 -10.27
CA PHE A 103 -2.94 6.05 -10.44
C PHE A 103 -3.38 6.85 -9.19
N VAL A 104 -3.03 6.38 -8.00
CA VAL A 104 -3.37 7.04 -6.74
C VAL A 104 -2.47 8.27 -6.57
N PRO A 105 -3.02 9.50 -6.44
CA PRO A 105 -2.19 10.70 -6.32
C PRO A 105 -1.30 10.66 -5.08
N THR A 106 -0.06 11.14 -5.18
CA THR A 106 0.94 11.13 -4.08
C THR A 106 0.39 11.66 -2.75
N ALA A 107 -0.42 12.72 -2.77
CA ALA A 107 -1.05 13.26 -1.57
C ALA A 107 -2.05 12.28 -0.93
N VAL A 108 -2.78 11.51 -1.74
CA VAL A 108 -3.68 10.45 -1.28
C VAL A 108 -2.90 9.25 -0.78
N VAL A 109 -1.80 8.87 -1.43
CA VAL A 109 -0.88 7.81 -0.95
C VAL A 109 -0.33 8.17 0.44
N GLN A 110 0.08 9.43 0.65
CA GLN A 110 0.49 9.91 1.96
C GLN A 110 -0.66 9.83 2.98
N GLN A 111 -1.88 10.24 2.60
CA GLN A 111 -3.05 10.13 3.49
C GLN A 111 -3.36 8.68 3.87
N ILE A 112 -3.25 7.73 2.93
CA ILE A 112 -3.41 6.30 3.19
C ILE A 112 -2.38 5.87 4.24
N TYR A 113 -1.11 6.20 4.04
CA TYR A 113 -0.05 5.86 4.98
C TYR A 113 -0.30 6.43 6.39
N GLU A 114 -0.70 7.70 6.49
CA GLU A 114 -1.06 8.32 7.78
C GLU A 114 -2.28 7.66 8.43
N ASP A 115 -3.29 7.29 7.64
CA ASP A 115 -4.45 6.55 8.13
C ASP A 115 -4.08 5.15 8.63
N LEU A 116 -3.15 4.46 7.97
CA LEU A 116 -2.65 3.16 8.42
C LEU A 116 -1.83 3.28 9.72
N LEU A 117 -1.01 4.32 9.85
CA LEU A 117 -0.27 4.59 11.09
C LEU A 117 -1.20 4.88 12.27
N THR A 118 -2.32 5.58 12.03
CA THR A 118 -3.32 5.89 13.06
C THR A 118 -4.32 4.78 13.29
N TRP A 119 -4.42 3.81 12.36
CA TRP A 119 -5.26 2.65 12.51
C TRP A 119 -4.79 1.84 13.73
N LYS A 120 -5.64 1.84 14.75
CA LYS A 120 -5.44 1.07 15.97
C LYS A 120 -6.46 -0.05 15.95
N LYS A 121 -6.04 -1.24 15.53
CA LYS A 121 -6.74 -2.45 15.99
C LYS A 121 -6.14 -2.82 17.33
N GLU A 122 -6.99 -3.07 18.33
CA GLU A 122 -6.53 -3.65 19.58
C GLU A 122 -5.63 -4.86 19.24
N PRO A 123 -4.49 -5.03 19.95
CA PRO A 123 -3.67 -6.22 19.76
C PRO A 123 -4.60 -7.42 19.89
N TRP A 124 -4.63 -8.23 18.84
CA TRP A 124 -5.36 -9.47 18.83
C TRP A 124 -4.99 -10.22 20.10
N LYS A 125 -5.97 -10.42 21.00
CA LYS A 125 -5.81 -11.48 21.97
C LYS A 125 -5.78 -12.74 21.12
N ASP A 126 -4.57 -13.27 20.91
CA ASP A 126 -4.41 -14.68 20.64
C ASP A 126 -5.10 -15.37 21.83
N GLU A 127 -6.37 -15.75 21.65
CA GLU A 127 -6.95 -16.76 22.53
C GLU A 127 -6.21 -18.05 22.15
N ASP A 128 -5.32 -18.46 23.05
CA ASP A 128 -4.62 -19.75 23.09
C ASP A 128 -5.51 -20.94 22.69
#